data_AF-A0A9C7SCS3-F1
#
_entry.id   AF-A0A9C7SCS3-F1
#
_cell.length_a   1.000
_cell.length_b   1.000
_cell.length_c   1.000
_cell.angle_alpha   90.00
_cell.angle_beta   90.00
_cell.angle_gamma   90.00
#
_symmetry.space_group_name_H-M   'P 1'
#
loop_
_entity.id
_entity.type
_entity.pdbx_description
1 polymer ?
#
loop_
_entity_poly.entity_id
_entity_poly.type
_entity_poly.pdbx_seq_one_letter_code
_entity_poly.pdbx_strand_id
1 'polypeptide(L)' 'LEPEEDYEREGDVPNVVFPEGAVIIGDELLVFYGAADKVCCVASAPLGELVESLLNAI' A
#
# COMPACT_ATOMS: atom_id res chain seq x y z
N LEU A 1 -0.84 2.75 5.09
CA LEU A 1 -0.01 1.63 4.62
C LEU A 1 1.28 1.66 5.41
N GLU A 2 1.40 0.72 6.33
CA GLU A 2 2.57 0.52 7.18
C GLU A 2 2.77 -1.00 7.38
N PRO A 3 3.96 -1.45 7.82
CA PRO A 3 4.21 -2.88 8.00
C PRO A 3 3.40 -3.46 9.17
N GLU A 4 2.46 -4.34 8.87
CA GLU A 4 1.60 -5.01 9.85
C GLU A 4 1.67 -6.54 9.71
N GLU A 5 1.76 -7.03 8.47
CA GLU A 5 1.77 -8.46 8.17
C GLU A 5 3.17 -9.08 8.31
N ASP A 6 3.24 -10.38 8.51
CA ASP A 6 4.53 -11.07 8.72
C ASP A 6 5.46 -10.92 7.51
N TYR A 7 4.91 -10.93 6.29
CA TYR A 7 5.68 -10.73 5.05
C TYR A 7 6.17 -9.29 4.84
N GLU A 8 5.72 -8.33 5.64
CA GLU A 8 6.17 -6.93 5.64
C GLU A 8 7.20 -6.68 6.75
N ARG A 9 7.13 -7.48 7.82
CA ARG A 9 8.02 -7.39 8.99
C ARG A 9 9.24 -8.29 8.89
N GLU A 10 9.14 -9.40 8.15
CA GLU A 10 10.20 -10.40 8.01
C GLU A 10 10.62 -10.59 6.54
N GLY A 11 11.89 -10.32 6.26
CA GLY A 11 12.46 -10.45 4.91
C GLY A 11 13.93 -10.04 4.87
N ASP A 12 14.40 -9.67 3.68
CA ASP A 12 15.80 -9.27 3.49
C ASP A 12 16.07 -7.90 4.16
N VAL A 13 15.04 -7.03 4.22
CA VAL A 13 15.02 -5.81 5.04
C VAL A 13 13.72 -5.79 5.86
N PRO A 14 13.76 -5.96 7.19
CA PRO A 14 12.56 -6.09 8.01
C PRO A 14 11.82 -4.75 8.20
N ASN A 15 10.50 -4.83 8.40
CA ASN A 15 9.59 -3.69 8.62
C ASN A 15 9.57 -2.69 7.46
N VAL A 16 9.39 -3.20 6.24
CA VAL A 16 9.34 -2.38 5.02
C VAL A 16 8.05 -2.64 4.26
N VAL A 17 7.37 -1.55 3.93
CA VAL A 17 6.41 -1.45 2.83
C VAL A 17 6.85 -0.30 1.93
N PHE A 18 7.05 -0.55 0.65
CA PHE A 18 7.57 0.44 -0.28
C PHE A 18 6.73 0.50 -1.57
N PRO A 19 5.90 1.53 -1.80
CA PRO A 19 5.08 1.62 -3.00
C PRO A 19 5.90 1.87 -4.26
N GLU A 20 5.65 1.10 -5.32
CA GLU A 20 6.43 1.11 -6.57
C GLU A 20 5.58 1.49 -7.79
N GLY A 21 4.26 1.35 -7.69
CA GLY A 21 3.33 1.72 -8.76
C GLY A 21 1.89 1.68 -8.29
N ALA A 22 1.01 2.36 -9.02
CA ALA A 22 -0.41 2.31 -8.77
C ALA A 22 -1.21 2.37 -10.08
N VAL A 23 -2.39 1.76 -10.07
CA VAL A 23 -3.35 1.81 -11.17
C VAL A 23 -4.75 1.99 -10.61
N ILE A 24 -5.59 2.71 -11.35
CA ILE A 24 -7.01 2.84 -11.04
C ILE A 24 -7.78 1.94 -11.99
N ILE A 25 -8.62 1.06 -11.44
CA ILE A 25 -9.52 0.20 -12.20
C ILE A 25 -10.94 0.47 -11.70
N GLY A 26 -11.75 1.13 -12.53
CA GLY A 26 -13.05 1.63 -12.07
C GLY A 26 -12.88 2.75 -11.05
N ASP A 27 -13.40 2.55 -9.84
CA ASP A 27 -13.29 3.45 -8.69
C ASP A 27 -12.28 2.97 -7.63
N GLU A 28 -11.60 1.84 -7.87
CA GLU A 28 -10.63 1.25 -6.95
C GLU A 28 -9.19 1.65 -7.32
N LEU A 29 -8.46 2.20 -6.34
CA LEU A 29 -7.02 2.42 -6.42
C LEU A 29 -6.30 1.15 -5.97
N LEU A 30 -5.47 0.58 -6.83
CA LEU A 30 -4.54 -0.50 -6.50
C LEU A 30 -3.13 0.07 -6.37
N VAL A 31 -2.48 -0.13 -5.23
CA VAL A 31 -1.09 0.26 -4.97
C VAL A 31 -0.24 -0.99 -4.86
N PHE A 32 0.67 -1.17 -5.81
CA PHE A 32 1.69 -2.22 -5.79
C PHE A 32 2.88 -1.76 -4.95
N TYR A 33 3.32 -2.62 -4.04
CA TYR A 33 4.40 -2.30 -3.12
C TYR A 33 5.30 -3.51 -2.86
N GLY A 34 6.58 -3.26 -2.65
CA GLY A 34 7.51 -4.25 -2.11
C GLY A 34 7.32 -4.39 -0.60
N ALA A 35 7.38 -5.62 -0.10
CA ALA A 35 7.29 -5.95 1.32
C ALA A 35 8.55 -6.68 1.78
N ALA A 36 9.16 -6.15 2.84
CA ALA A 36 10.40 -6.62 3.46
C ALA A 36 11.58 -6.89 2.50
N ASP A 37 11.67 -6.13 1.39
CA ASP A 37 12.59 -6.37 0.26
C ASP A 37 12.57 -7.83 -0.25
N LYS A 38 11.43 -8.53 -0.09
CA LYS A 38 11.34 -9.98 -0.31
C LYS A 38 10.25 -10.38 -1.29
N VAL A 39 9.08 -9.76 -1.19
CA VAL A 39 7.90 -10.09 -1.99
C VAL A 39 7.24 -8.83 -2.53
N CYS A 40 6.47 -8.97 -3.60
CA CYS A 40 5.63 -7.90 -4.12
C CYS A 40 4.18 -8.15 -3.70
N CYS A 41 3.51 -7.09 -3.24
CA CYS A 41 2.15 -7.11 -2.73
C CYS A 41 1.29 -6.05 -3.41
N VAL A 42 -0.02 -6.09 -3.17
CA VAL A 42 -0.97 -5.08 -3.62
C VAL A 42 -1.93 -4.73 -2.49
N ALA A 43 -2.12 -3.44 -2.24
CA ALA A 43 -3.16 -2.90 -1.37
C ALA A 43 -4.22 -2.21 -2.22
N SER A 44 -5.49 -2.24 -1.80
CA SER A 44 -6.56 -1.54 -2.50
C SER A 44 -7.38 -0.64 -1.58
N ALA A 45 -7.89 0.45 -2.15
CA ALA A 45 -8.83 1.35 -1.48
C ALA A 45 -9.74 2.03 -2.51
N PRO A 46 -11.00 2.37 -2.16
CA PRO A 46 -11.81 3.24 -3.00
C PRO A 46 -11.14 4.62 -3.16
N LEU A 47 -10.92 5.06 -4.39
CA LEU A 47 -10.18 6.30 -4.67
C LEU A 47 -10.90 7.52 -4.07
N GLY A 48 -12.23 7.54 -4.15
CA GLY A 48 -13.06 8.61 -3.60
C GLY A 48 -12.88 8.76 -2.08
N GLU A 49 -12.95 7.64 -1.36
CA GLU A 49 -12.77 7.63 0.11
C GLU A 49 -11.35 8.08 0.51
N LEU A 50 -10.32 7.63 -0.22
CA LEU A 50 -8.95 8.07 0.04
C LEU A 50 -8.83 9.60 -0.15
N VAL A 51 -9.30 10.14 -1.27
CA VAL A 51 -9.23 11.59 -1.54
C VAL A 51 -10.02 12.39 -0.51
N GLU A 52 -11.23 11.93 -0.14
CA GLU A 52 -12.02 12.56 0.90
C GLU A 52 -11.29 12.57 2.25
N SER A 53 -10.66 11.45 2.63
CA SER A 53 -9.89 11.35 3.87
C SER A 53 -8.73 12.36 3.91
N LEU A 54 -8.06 12.59 2.78
CA LEU A 54 -6.95 13.52 2.66
C LEU A 54 -7.41 14.99 2.70
N LEU A 55 -8.56 15.30 2.12
CA LEU A 55 -9.12 16.66 2.12
C LEU A 55 -9.72 17.04 3.48
N ASN A 56 -10.22 16.06 4.24
CA ASN A 56 -10.83 16.24 5.56
C ASN A 56 -9.86 16.05 6.73
N ALA A 57 -8.62 15.63 6.48
CA ALA A 57 -7.57 15.56 7.48
C ALA A 57 -7.07 16.98 7.82
N ILE A 58 -7.78 17.66 8.72
CA ILE A 58 -7.37 18.90 9.40
C ILE A 58 -7.34 18.64 10.91
#